data_AF-A0A7T4YC99-F1
#
_entry.id   AF-A0A7T4YC99-F1
#
_cell.length_a   1.000
_cell.length_b   1.000
_cell.length_c   1.000
_cell.angle_alpha   90.00
_cell.angle_beta   90.00
_cell.angle_gamma   90.00
#
_symmetry.space_group_name_H-M   'P 1'
#
loop_
_entity.id
_entity.type
_entity.pdbx_description
1 polymer ?
#
loop_
_entity_poly.entity_id
_entity_poly.type
_entity_poly.pdbx_seq_one_letter_code
_entity_poly.pdbx_strand_id
1 'polypeptide(L)'
;MLDVPGVLFSERSAARLGGKPETGAVRELRLFDPVALGFVRRLFGLAGARVVLPHAWGVGARSVLVQQLDLQVHAFAPAATGGFGAEVAAYLAATRPIPQNFVVLTADAASVDPSLQSRLIALDPANGLTLDDFKQALDLLGVACPNGMYPPTQPDPRLQARLQQLRRAARHGALPGLVPSSVAEPAHA
;
A
#
# COMPACT_ATOMS: atom_id res chain seq x y z
N MET A 1 -0.22 -12.49 -8.72
CA MET A 1 -0.75 -13.03 -7.46
C MET A 1 -0.28 -12.16 -6.32
N LEU A 2 -1.16 -11.92 -5.36
CA LEU A 2 -0.91 -11.04 -4.23
C LEU A 2 -1.14 -11.84 -2.95
N ASP A 3 -0.08 -12.08 -2.20
CA ASP A 3 -0.20 -12.55 -0.84
C ASP A 3 -0.86 -11.48 0.04
N VAL A 4 -1.40 -11.85 1.20
CA VAL A 4 -2.08 -10.89 2.08
C VAL A 4 -1.22 -10.55 3.29
N PRO A 5 -0.72 -11.52 4.10
CA PRO A 5 0.25 -11.22 5.14
C PRO A 5 1.56 -10.72 4.55
N GLY A 6 2.17 -9.71 5.17
CA GLY A 6 3.39 -9.07 4.70
C GLY A 6 3.21 -8.14 3.49
N VAL A 7 2.06 -8.18 2.80
CA VAL A 7 1.75 -7.28 1.67
C VAL A 7 0.70 -6.24 2.07
N LEU A 8 -0.52 -6.68 2.42
CA LEU A 8 -1.63 -5.79 2.79
C LEU A 8 -1.62 -5.41 4.27
N PHE A 9 -0.82 -6.09 5.08
CA PHE A 9 -0.48 -5.70 6.45
C PHE A 9 0.92 -6.25 6.79
N SER A 10 1.65 -5.58 7.67
CA SER A 10 3.01 -5.93 8.09
C SER A 10 3.16 -5.80 9.61
N GLU A 11 4.32 -6.14 10.17
CA GLU A 11 4.59 -5.89 11.60
C GLU A 11 4.48 -4.39 11.93
N ARG A 12 4.98 -3.52 11.05
CA ARG A 12 4.90 -2.06 11.23
C ARG A 12 3.44 -1.58 11.25
N SER A 13 2.61 -2.04 10.31
CA SER A 13 1.20 -1.64 10.31
C SER A 13 0.47 -2.23 11.51
N ALA A 14 0.79 -3.45 11.92
CA ALA A 14 0.19 -4.10 13.09
C ALA A 14 0.48 -3.33 14.38
N ALA A 15 1.74 -2.89 14.57
CA ALA A 15 2.13 -2.08 15.72
C ALA A 15 1.39 -0.72 15.75
N ARG A 16 1.13 -0.12 14.59
CA ARG A 16 0.42 1.17 14.47
C ARG A 16 -1.10 1.05 14.60
N LEU A 17 -1.68 -0.03 14.07
CA LEU A 17 -3.14 -0.21 13.93
C LEU A 17 -3.73 -1.09 15.04
N GLY A 18 -2.88 -1.65 15.92
CA GLY A 18 -3.30 -2.42 17.09
C GLY A 18 -3.62 -3.88 16.80
N GLY A 19 -2.99 -4.49 15.79
CA GLY A 19 -3.13 -5.91 15.48
C GLY A 19 -3.11 -6.27 13.99
N LYS A 20 -3.38 -7.54 13.68
CA LYS A 20 -3.46 -8.09 12.32
C LYS A 20 -4.87 -8.65 12.06
N PRO A 21 -5.35 -8.65 10.82
CA PRO A 21 -6.58 -9.34 10.48
C PRO A 21 -6.36 -10.85 10.58
N GLU A 22 -7.18 -11.53 11.39
CA GLU A 22 -7.04 -12.96 11.68
C GLU A 22 -8.35 -13.69 11.46
N THR A 23 -9.46 -13.14 11.93
CA THR A 23 -10.74 -13.85 12.00
C THR A 23 -11.64 -13.58 10.79
N GLY A 24 -11.40 -12.50 10.05
CA GLY A 24 -12.31 -12.07 8.98
C GLY A 24 -13.45 -11.17 9.47
N ALA A 25 -13.44 -10.76 10.74
CA ALA A 25 -14.46 -9.87 11.28
C ALA A 25 -14.37 -8.48 10.62
N VAL A 26 -15.51 -7.88 10.26
CA VAL A 26 -15.57 -6.55 9.59
C VAL A 26 -14.78 -5.47 10.33
N ARG A 27 -14.73 -5.52 11.67
CA ARG A 27 -13.94 -4.58 12.48
C ARG A 27 -12.44 -4.61 12.18
N GLU A 28 -11.93 -5.72 11.64
CA GLU A 28 -10.53 -5.92 11.26
C GLU A 28 -10.17 -5.22 9.94
N LEU A 29 -11.13 -4.64 9.21
CA LEU A 29 -10.85 -3.81 8.03
C LEU A 29 -9.82 -2.71 8.32
N ARG A 30 -9.88 -2.13 9.53
CA ARG A 30 -8.95 -1.06 9.95
C ARG A 30 -7.51 -1.54 10.17
N LEU A 31 -7.28 -2.85 10.17
CA LEU A 31 -5.96 -3.47 10.44
C LEU A 31 -5.14 -3.68 9.16
N PHE A 32 -5.73 -3.49 7.98
CA PHE A 32 -5.00 -3.45 6.72
C PHE A 32 -4.25 -2.12 6.58
N ASP A 33 -3.04 -2.18 6.02
CA ASP A 33 -2.23 -0.98 5.80
C ASP A 33 -2.84 -0.12 4.67
N PRO A 34 -3.33 1.10 4.98
CA PRO A 34 -3.92 1.97 3.96
C PRO A 34 -2.92 2.38 2.87
N VAL A 35 -1.62 2.40 3.19
CA VAL A 35 -0.57 2.73 2.20
C VAL A 35 -0.43 1.58 1.20
N ALA A 36 -0.37 0.34 1.67
CA ALA A 36 -0.29 -0.84 0.82
C ALA A 36 -1.54 -0.97 -0.07
N LEU A 37 -2.74 -0.77 0.50
CA LEU A 37 -3.99 -0.73 -0.26
C LEU A 37 -3.97 0.38 -1.32
N GLY A 38 -3.42 1.55 -1.01
CA GLY A 38 -3.26 2.65 -1.96
C GLY A 38 -2.38 2.27 -3.15
N PHE A 39 -1.24 1.61 -2.92
CA PHE A 39 -0.37 1.13 -3.99
C PHE A 39 -1.05 0.05 -4.84
N VAL A 40 -1.67 -0.94 -4.20
CA VAL A 40 -2.37 -2.03 -4.91
C VAL A 40 -3.52 -1.49 -5.78
N ARG A 41 -4.33 -0.56 -5.26
CA ARG A 41 -5.39 0.10 -6.04
C ARG A 41 -4.83 0.92 -7.21
N ARG A 42 -3.66 1.55 -7.04
CA ARG A 42 -2.97 2.24 -8.14
C ARG A 42 -2.48 1.27 -9.21
N LEU A 43 -2.03 0.07 -8.86
CA LEU A 43 -1.69 -0.96 -9.88
C LEU A 43 -2.89 -1.28 -10.76
N PHE A 44 -4.11 -1.29 -10.19
CA PHE A 44 -5.32 -1.51 -10.97
C PHE A 44 -5.60 -0.37 -11.94
N GLY A 45 -5.49 0.87 -11.47
CA GLY A 45 -5.75 2.06 -12.29
C GLY A 45 -4.71 2.27 -13.39
N LEU A 46 -3.42 2.00 -13.10
CA LEU A 46 -2.32 2.28 -14.01
C LEU A 46 -2.03 1.13 -14.98
N ALA A 47 -2.10 -0.11 -14.50
CA ALA A 47 -1.75 -1.29 -15.29
C ALA A 47 -2.96 -2.13 -15.71
N GLY A 48 -4.18 -1.73 -15.34
CA GLY A 48 -5.37 -2.56 -15.53
C GLY A 48 -5.27 -3.90 -14.77
N ALA A 49 -4.37 -3.97 -13.78
CA ALA A 49 -4.07 -5.21 -13.08
C ALA A 49 -5.30 -5.71 -12.32
N ARG A 50 -5.43 -7.02 -12.23
CA ARG A 50 -6.39 -7.69 -11.35
C ARG A 50 -5.63 -8.58 -10.38
N VAL A 51 -6.18 -8.80 -9.19
CA VAL A 51 -5.52 -9.63 -8.17
C VAL A 51 -6.04 -11.05 -8.17
N VAL A 52 -5.13 -11.96 -7.96
CA VAL A 52 -5.42 -13.34 -7.58
C VAL A 52 -4.92 -13.49 -6.16
N LEU A 53 -5.82 -13.90 -5.26
CA LEU A 53 -5.56 -13.98 -3.82
C LEU A 53 -5.44 -15.44 -3.36
N PRO A 54 -4.81 -15.70 -2.21
CA PRO A 54 -4.66 -17.05 -1.68
C PRO A 54 -6.03 -17.68 -1.36
N HIS A 55 -6.12 -19.00 -1.41
CA HIS A 55 -7.35 -19.77 -1.15
C HIS A 55 -7.96 -19.41 0.21
N ALA A 56 -7.14 -19.29 1.24
CA ALA A 56 -7.57 -19.00 2.62
C ALA A 56 -8.32 -17.67 2.77
N TRP A 57 -8.20 -16.76 1.80
CA TRP A 57 -8.91 -15.47 1.75
C TRP A 57 -10.18 -15.52 0.90
N GLY A 58 -10.43 -16.63 0.20
CA GLY A 58 -11.66 -16.89 -0.56
C GLY A 58 -12.76 -17.61 0.22
N VAL A 59 -12.51 -17.96 1.49
CA VAL A 59 -13.41 -18.79 2.30
C VAL A 59 -13.93 -18.05 3.53
N GLY A 60 -15.20 -18.28 3.88
CA GLY A 60 -15.81 -17.85 5.13
C GLY A 60 -15.82 -16.33 5.33
N ALA A 61 -15.63 -15.87 6.57
CA ALA A 61 -15.68 -14.45 6.91
C ALA A 61 -14.57 -13.62 6.22
N ARG A 62 -13.42 -14.22 5.92
CA ARG A 62 -12.30 -13.53 5.27
C ARG A 62 -12.61 -13.11 3.83
N SER A 63 -13.43 -13.87 3.11
CA SER A 63 -13.83 -13.48 1.75
C SER A 63 -14.70 -12.24 1.76
N VAL A 64 -15.64 -12.15 2.72
CA VAL A 64 -16.47 -10.95 2.93
C VAL A 64 -15.59 -9.76 3.30
N LEU A 65 -14.62 -9.95 4.20
CA LEU A 65 -13.68 -8.90 4.60
C LEU A 65 -12.89 -8.34 3.41
N VAL A 66 -12.37 -9.22 2.56
CA VAL A 66 -11.57 -8.84 1.37
C VAL A 66 -12.41 -8.14 0.31
N GLN A 67 -13.67 -8.53 0.13
CA GLN A 67 -14.59 -7.85 -0.80
C GLN A 67 -14.83 -6.39 -0.39
N GLN A 68 -14.72 -6.07 0.90
CA GLN A 68 -14.86 -4.70 1.40
C GLN A 68 -13.58 -3.86 1.24
N LEU A 69 -12.45 -4.45 0.83
CA LEU A 69 -11.20 -3.75 0.59
C LEU A 69 -11.12 -3.07 -0.78
N ASP A 70 -12.17 -3.13 -1.58
CA ASP A 70 -12.20 -2.56 -2.94
C ASP A 70 -11.01 -3.05 -3.78
N LEU A 71 -10.73 -4.35 -3.67
CA LEU A 71 -9.74 -5.03 -4.49
C LEU A 71 -10.40 -5.53 -5.77
N GLN A 72 -9.73 -5.35 -6.91
CA GLN A 72 -10.18 -5.90 -8.19
C GLN A 72 -9.82 -7.40 -8.28
N VAL A 73 -10.47 -8.22 -7.46
CA VAL A 73 -10.23 -9.67 -7.38
C VAL A 73 -10.72 -10.35 -8.66
N HIS A 74 -9.80 -10.99 -9.38
CA HIS A 74 -10.10 -11.82 -10.55
C HIS A 74 -10.44 -13.25 -10.15
N ALA A 75 -9.67 -13.82 -9.23
CA ALA A 75 -9.83 -15.19 -8.78
C ALA A 75 -9.21 -15.40 -7.39
N PHE A 76 -9.55 -16.53 -6.77
CA PHE A 76 -8.81 -17.08 -5.64
C PHE A 76 -8.03 -18.30 -6.13
N ALA A 77 -6.83 -18.51 -5.58
CA ALA A 77 -6.02 -19.66 -5.90
C ALA A 77 -6.72 -20.96 -5.44
N PRO A 78 -6.47 -22.09 -6.12
CA PRO A 78 -6.85 -23.40 -5.60
C PRO A 78 -6.14 -23.68 -4.27
N ALA A 79 -6.79 -24.41 -3.37
CA ALA A 79 -6.15 -24.89 -2.15
C ALA A 79 -4.97 -25.80 -2.51
N ALA A 80 -3.80 -25.54 -1.93
CA ALA A 80 -2.60 -26.35 -2.13
C ALA A 80 -1.84 -26.53 -0.81
N THR A 81 -1.21 -27.69 -0.66
CA THR A 81 -0.31 -27.97 0.45
C THR A 81 1.09 -27.42 0.15
N GLY A 82 1.65 -26.62 1.06
CA GLY A 82 2.98 -26.02 0.88
C GLY A 82 3.01 -24.48 0.95
N GLY A 83 1.92 -23.86 1.39
CA GLY A 83 1.88 -22.41 1.60
C GLY A 83 1.62 -21.62 0.31
N PHE A 84 1.98 -20.33 0.34
CA PHE A 84 1.63 -19.40 -0.73
C PHE A 84 2.22 -19.80 -2.08
N GLY A 85 3.50 -20.18 -2.15
CA GLY A 85 4.11 -20.59 -3.41
C GLY A 85 3.50 -21.83 -4.05
N ALA A 86 3.01 -22.79 -3.25
CA ALA A 86 2.28 -23.94 -3.76
C ALA A 86 0.93 -23.54 -4.39
N GLU A 87 0.23 -22.58 -3.80
CA GLU A 87 -0.99 -22.01 -4.38
C GLU A 87 -0.70 -21.22 -5.66
N VAL A 88 0.45 -20.54 -5.73
CA VAL A 88 0.91 -19.87 -6.96
C VAL A 88 1.14 -20.88 -8.08
N ALA A 89 1.87 -21.97 -7.79
CA ALA A 89 2.10 -23.03 -8.75
C ALA A 89 0.78 -23.68 -9.21
N ALA A 90 -0.14 -23.95 -8.29
CA ALA A 90 -1.44 -24.53 -8.59
C ALA A 90 -2.30 -23.62 -9.48
N TYR A 91 -2.35 -22.32 -9.17
CA TYR A 91 -3.08 -21.34 -9.98
C TYR A 91 -2.49 -21.23 -11.39
N LEU A 92 -1.16 -21.13 -11.50
CA LEU A 92 -0.49 -21.05 -12.80
C LEU A 92 -0.62 -22.35 -13.60
N ALA A 93 -0.67 -23.52 -12.97
CA ALA A 93 -0.91 -24.79 -13.65
C ALA A 93 -2.34 -24.89 -14.21
N ALA A 94 -3.34 -24.42 -13.44
CA ALA A 94 -4.74 -24.39 -13.85
C ALA A 94 -5.04 -23.30 -14.90
N THR A 95 -4.21 -22.26 -14.98
CA THR A 95 -4.39 -21.14 -15.90
C THR A 95 -3.57 -21.35 -17.18
N ARG A 96 -4.25 -21.61 -18.30
CA ARG A 96 -3.66 -21.68 -19.64
C ARG A 96 -4.51 -20.87 -20.63
N PRO A 97 -3.91 -19.93 -21.40
CA PRO A 97 -2.48 -19.57 -21.41
C PRO A 97 -2.06 -18.81 -20.15
N ILE A 98 -0.79 -18.91 -19.76
CA ILE A 98 -0.21 -18.08 -18.68
C ILE A 98 -0.23 -16.62 -19.13
N PRO A 99 -0.66 -15.66 -18.29
CA PRO A 99 -0.58 -14.25 -18.62
C PRO A 99 0.86 -13.82 -18.94
N GLN A 100 1.04 -13.01 -19.99
CA GLN A 100 2.38 -12.54 -20.38
C GLN A 100 2.99 -11.58 -19.34
N ASN A 101 2.14 -10.73 -18.73
CA ASN A 101 2.55 -9.77 -17.72
C ASN A 101 1.84 -10.10 -16.42
N PHE A 102 2.60 -10.59 -15.46
CA PHE A 102 2.13 -10.82 -14.10
C PHE A 102 3.28 -10.61 -13.12
N VAL A 103 2.91 -10.41 -11.86
CA VAL A 103 3.84 -10.29 -10.74
C VAL A 103 3.32 -11.10 -9.57
N VAL A 104 4.23 -11.67 -8.79
CA VAL A 104 3.98 -12.36 -7.52
C VAL A 104 4.53 -11.48 -6.41
N LEU A 105 3.66 -11.03 -5.51
CA LEU A 105 4.00 -10.18 -4.36
C LEU A 105 3.79 -11.00 -3.09
N THR A 106 4.86 -11.25 -2.32
CA THR A 106 4.77 -12.01 -1.06
C THR A 106 5.93 -11.67 -0.13
N ALA A 107 5.72 -11.85 1.18
CA ALA A 107 6.79 -11.85 2.18
C ALA A 107 7.36 -13.27 2.44
N ASP A 108 6.72 -14.32 1.90
CA ASP A 108 7.17 -15.71 1.97
C ASP A 108 7.81 -16.14 0.65
N ALA A 109 8.86 -15.41 0.24
CA ALA A 109 9.56 -15.68 -1.01
C ALA A 109 10.19 -17.07 -1.07
N ALA A 110 10.51 -17.67 0.08
CA ALA A 110 11.12 -18.99 0.17
C ALA A 110 10.19 -20.13 -0.25
N SER A 111 8.86 -19.94 -0.19
CA SER A 111 7.90 -20.95 -0.65
C SER A 111 7.66 -20.93 -2.16
N VAL A 112 8.07 -19.87 -2.85
CA VAL A 112 7.81 -19.68 -4.29
C VAL A 112 8.82 -20.45 -5.14
N ASP A 113 8.34 -21.06 -6.22
CA ASP A 113 9.16 -21.78 -7.19
C ASP A 113 10.28 -20.87 -7.76
N PRO A 114 11.57 -21.29 -7.74
CA PRO A 114 12.69 -20.50 -8.25
C PRO A 114 12.56 -20.09 -9.72
N SER A 115 11.81 -20.82 -10.53
CA SER A 115 11.55 -20.46 -11.94
C SER A 115 10.76 -19.15 -12.08
N LEU A 116 10.05 -18.73 -11.02
CA LEU A 116 9.29 -17.48 -10.98
C LEU A 116 10.09 -16.29 -10.46
N GLN A 117 11.39 -16.43 -10.20
CA GLN A 117 12.23 -15.37 -9.64
C GLN A 117 12.18 -14.06 -10.44
N SER A 118 12.08 -14.14 -11.78
CA SER A 118 11.97 -12.96 -12.66
C SER A 118 10.63 -12.22 -12.55
N ARG A 119 9.63 -12.81 -11.89
CA ARG A 119 8.29 -12.26 -11.68
C ARG A 119 7.95 -12.08 -10.20
N LEU A 120 8.90 -12.39 -9.31
CA LEU A 120 8.73 -12.34 -7.86
C LEU A 120 9.26 -11.02 -7.31
N ILE A 121 8.46 -10.37 -6.48
CA ILE A 121 8.89 -9.29 -5.60
C ILE A 121 8.75 -9.80 -4.18
N ALA A 122 9.90 -9.96 -3.52
CA ALA A 122 10.01 -10.42 -2.15
C ALA A 122 9.95 -9.22 -1.21
N LEU A 123 8.89 -9.13 -0.40
CA LEU A 123 8.68 -8.03 0.53
C LEU A 123 9.31 -8.35 1.88
N ASP A 124 9.76 -7.31 2.57
CA ASP A 124 10.13 -7.41 3.98
C ASP A 124 8.86 -7.47 4.86
N PRO A 125 8.59 -8.56 5.60
CA PRO A 125 7.41 -8.67 6.46
C PRO A 125 7.36 -7.62 7.57
N ALA A 126 8.50 -7.04 7.96
CA ALA A 126 8.54 -5.98 8.96
C ALA A 126 7.97 -4.66 8.41
N ASN A 127 8.37 -4.30 7.18
CA ASN A 127 8.02 -3.02 6.56
C ASN A 127 6.75 -3.06 5.72
N GLY A 128 6.45 -4.21 5.10
CA GLY A 128 5.35 -4.38 4.15
C GLY A 128 5.64 -3.77 2.79
N LEU A 129 4.58 -3.56 1.99
CA LEU A 129 4.71 -3.03 0.63
C LEU A 129 5.26 -1.59 0.62
N THR A 130 6.41 -1.39 0.02
CA THR A 130 7.06 -0.09 -0.10
C THR A 130 6.81 0.57 -1.46
N LEU A 131 7.27 1.82 -1.59
CA LEU A 131 7.22 2.53 -2.87
C LEU A 131 8.09 1.85 -3.94
N ASP A 132 9.24 1.30 -3.56
CA ASP A 132 10.17 0.70 -4.52
C ASP A 132 9.63 -0.65 -5.02
N ASP A 133 9.01 -1.44 -4.14
CA ASP A 133 8.28 -2.66 -4.53
C ASP A 133 7.13 -2.33 -5.50
N PHE A 134 6.39 -1.25 -5.24
CA PHE A 134 5.32 -0.80 -6.12
C PHE A 134 5.83 -0.38 -7.51
N LYS A 135 6.96 0.34 -7.59
CA LYS A 135 7.58 0.70 -8.88
C LYS A 135 8.05 -0.55 -9.62
N GLN A 136 8.71 -1.47 -8.92
CA GLN A 136 9.13 -2.74 -9.50
C GLN A 136 7.95 -3.55 -10.01
N ALA A 137 6.81 -3.53 -9.31
CA ALA A 137 5.59 -4.20 -9.75
C ALA A 137 5.04 -3.57 -11.05
N LEU A 138 5.07 -2.25 -11.18
CA LEU A 138 4.67 -1.57 -12.43
C LEU A 138 5.59 -1.95 -13.59
N ASP A 139 6.89 -1.98 -13.36
CA ASP A 139 7.87 -2.37 -14.38
C ASP A 139 7.65 -3.80 -14.86
N LEU A 140 7.41 -4.75 -13.94
CA LEU A 140 7.10 -6.15 -14.28
C LEU A 140 5.75 -6.33 -14.99
N LEU A 141 4.80 -5.41 -14.76
CA LEU A 141 3.52 -5.34 -15.47
C LEU A 141 3.63 -4.63 -16.82
N GLY A 142 4.80 -4.06 -17.16
CA GLY A 142 5.07 -3.39 -18.43
C GLY A 142 4.53 -1.97 -18.50
N VAL A 143 4.31 -1.31 -17.35
CA VAL A 143 3.79 0.06 -17.28
C VAL A 143 4.84 0.98 -16.70
N ALA A 144 5.21 2.01 -17.45
CA ALA A 144 6.10 3.04 -16.93
C ALA A 144 5.41 3.78 -15.77
N CYS A 145 6.12 3.94 -14.66
CA CYS A 145 5.68 4.81 -13.57
C CYS A 145 5.46 6.24 -14.12
N PRO A 146 4.26 6.83 -14.00
CA PRO A 146 4.06 8.22 -14.39
C PRO A 146 5.00 9.11 -13.57
N ASN A 147 5.86 9.85 -14.28
CA ASN A 147 6.72 10.91 -13.73
C ASN A 147 5.83 12.03 -13.18
N GLY A 148 5.34 11.87 -11.94
CA GLY A 148 4.41 12.82 -11.31
C GLY A 148 3.56 12.27 -10.18
N MET A 149 3.77 11.01 -9.76
CA MET A 149 2.88 10.35 -8.79
C MET A 149 2.82 10.97 -7.39
N TYR A 150 3.72 11.90 -7.05
CA TYR A 150 3.65 12.75 -5.86
C TYR A 150 4.19 14.15 -6.18
N PRO A 151 3.62 15.24 -5.61
CA PRO A 151 4.34 16.51 -5.58
C PRO A 151 5.72 16.24 -4.97
N PRO A 152 6.78 16.91 -5.45
CA PRO A 152 8.13 16.68 -4.95
C PRO A 152 8.11 16.70 -3.42
N THR A 153 8.54 15.60 -2.81
CA THR A 153 8.69 15.46 -1.35
C THR A 153 9.80 16.36 -0.81
N GLN A 154 10.63 16.93 -1.70
CA GLN A 154 11.44 18.07 -1.37
C GLN A 154 10.52 19.26 -1.14
N PRO A 155 10.46 19.80 0.09
CA PRO A 155 9.73 21.03 0.32
C PRO A 155 10.28 22.08 -0.65
N ASP A 156 9.40 22.77 -1.36
CA ASP A 156 9.80 23.85 -2.26
C ASP A 156 10.87 24.71 -1.55
N PRO A 157 12.05 24.93 -2.17
CA PRO A 157 13.16 25.65 -1.55
C PRO A 157 12.72 27.02 -1.00
N ARG A 158 11.69 27.64 -1.59
CA ARG A 158 11.08 28.88 -1.07
C ARG A 158 10.33 28.65 0.24
N LEU A 159 9.56 27.57 0.35
CA LEU A 159 8.86 27.15 1.57
C LEU A 159 9.84 26.74 2.68
N GLN A 160 10.91 26.03 2.32
CA GLN A 160 11.99 25.68 3.23
C GLN A 160 12.71 26.92 3.78
N ALA A 161 13.04 27.89 2.91
CA ALA A 161 13.62 29.16 3.32
C ALA A 161 12.67 29.95 4.23
N ARG A 162 11.37 30.00 3.90
CA ARG A 162 10.35 30.66 4.72
C ARG A 162 10.21 30.02 6.10
N LEU A 163 10.20 28.69 6.18
CA LEU A 163 10.16 27.94 7.44
C LEU A 163 11.42 28.16 8.28
N GLN A 164 12.59 28.21 7.67
CA GLN A 164 13.83 28.53 8.37
C GLN A 164 13.81 29.97 8.91
N GLN A 165 13.30 30.92 8.13
CA GLN A 165 13.13 32.31 8.55
C GLN A 165 12.17 32.42 9.75
N LEU A 166 11.02 31.73 9.70
CA LEU A 166 10.07 31.68 10.81
C LEU A 166 10.65 31.00 12.06
N ARG A 167 11.40 29.91 11.89
CA ARG A 167 12.10 29.24 13.02
C ARG A 167 13.17 30.12 13.65
N ARG A 168 13.87 30.94 12.86
CA ARG A 168 14.84 31.94 13.37
C ARG A 168 14.11 33.08 14.10
N ALA A 169 13.03 33.60 13.54
CA ALA A 169 12.20 34.64 14.16
C ALA A 169 11.60 34.18 15.50
N ALA A 170 11.11 32.94 15.57
CA ALA A 170 10.57 32.34 16.80
C ALA A 170 11.66 32.11 17.87
N ARG A 171 12.91 31.80 17.47
CA ARG A 171 14.05 31.66 18.39
C ARG A 171 14.58 32.99 18.90
N HIS A 172 14.39 34.07 18.16
CA HIS A 172 14.85 35.42 18.53
C HIS A 172 13.73 36.32 19.07
N GLY A 173 12.54 35.77 19.35
CA GLY A 173 11.43 36.50 20.01
C GLY A 173 10.83 37.65 19.20
N ALA A 174 11.11 37.74 17.89
CA ALA A 174 10.64 38.82 17.04
C ALA A 174 9.68 38.28 15.97
N LEU A 175 8.40 38.16 16.32
CA LEU A 175 7.31 38.05 15.34
C LEU A 175 7.03 39.46 14.80
N PRO A 176 7.23 39.74 13.50
CA PRO A 176 6.79 41.01 12.93
C PRO A 176 5.26 40.97 12.77
N GLY A 177 4.57 41.69 13.64
CA GLY A 177 3.33 42.40 13.33
C GLY A 177 2.15 41.57 12.82
N LEU A 178 1.55 40.75 13.69
CA LEU A 178 0.09 40.64 13.69
C LEU A 178 -0.43 41.92 14.35
N VAL A 179 -0.82 42.90 13.54
CA VAL A 179 -1.58 44.06 14.03
C VAL A 179 -3.04 43.60 14.10
N PRO A 180 -3.65 43.46 15.29
CA PRO A 180 -5.10 43.34 15.38
C PRO A 180 -5.68 44.71 15.03
N SER A 181 -6.54 44.75 14.00
CA SER A 181 -7.34 45.93 13.71
C SER A 181 -8.25 46.20 14.90
N SER A 182 -8.01 47.29 15.63
CA SER A 182 -8.96 47.80 16.60
C SER A 182 -10.14 48.41 15.84
N VAL A 183 -11.23 47.67 15.72
CA VAL A 183 -12.54 48.29 15.46
C VAL A 183 -13.09 48.69 16.82
N ALA A 184 -13.06 49.99 17.08
CA ALA A 184 -13.62 50.61 18.27
C ALA A 184 -15.13 50.42 18.33
N GLU A 185 -15.62 49.87 19.43
CA GLU A 185 -16.98 50.13 19.92
C GLU A 185 -17.09 51.61 20.33
N PRO A 186 -18.13 52.34 19.89
CA PRO A 186 -18.60 53.49 20.62
C PRO A 186 -19.74 53.08 21.55
N ALA A 187 -19.54 53.30 22.84
CA ALA A 187 -20.59 53.30 23.86
C ALA A 187 -21.15 54.71 24.06
N HIS A 188 -22.41 54.75 24.48
CA HIS A 188 -23.26 55.87 24.95
C HIS A 188 -24.00 56.66 23.85
N ALA A 189 -25.30 56.94 23.98
CA ALA A 189 -26.16 57.02 25.16
C ALA A 189 -27.61 56.59 24.84
#